data_AF-A0A5N0TF84-F1
#
_entry.id   AF-A0A5N0TF84-F1
#
_cell.length_a   1.000
_cell.length_b   1.000
_cell.length_c   1.000
_cell.angle_alpha   90.00
_cell.angle_beta   90.00
_cell.angle_gamma   90.00
#
_symmetry.space_group_name_H-M   'P 1'
#
loop_
_entity.id
_entity.type
_entity.pdbx_description
1 polymer ?
#
loop_
_entity_poly.entity_id
_entity_poly.type
_entity_poly.pdbx_seq_one_letter_code
_entity_poly.pdbx_strand_id
1 'polypeptide(L)'
;MQNTLIAVPQGIAYDAVLEAATLDIDVRFDMNAPDAGSYHPTTRTIRVRDGDRTYIRSTVAFQLAHAVLDYPTTEQAVVFAAERLIDPDDFVAVTAATPHPALWARVLRVRDCLLEVYLGHLFSPVAVA
;
A
#
# COMPACT_ATOMS: atom_id res chain seq x y z
N MET A 1 -1.47 -33.61 -4.55
CA MET A 1 -2.10 -32.48 -3.83
C MET A 1 -2.42 -31.42 -4.86
N GLN A 2 -3.70 -31.20 -5.17
CA GLN A 2 -4.13 -30.21 -6.17
C GLN A 2 -4.04 -28.83 -5.52
N ASN A 3 -3.19 -27.97 -6.09
CA ASN A 3 -3.07 -26.58 -5.69
C ASN A 3 -4.27 -25.84 -6.27
N THR A 4 -5.35 -25.74 -5.49
CA THR A 4 -6.53 -24.96 -5.87
C THR A 4 -6.12 -23.50 -5.96
N LEU A 5 -5.98 -22.99 -7.19
CA LEU A 5 -5.82 -21.56 -7.46
C LEU A 5 -7.10 -20.87 -7.01
N ILE A 6 -7.03 -20.15 -5.89
CA ILE A 6 -8.13 -19.33 -5.41
C ILE A 6 -8.22 -18.14 -6.35
N ALA A 7 -9.22 -18.15 -7.22
CA ALA A 7 -9.58 -16.98 -7.99
C ALA A 7 -10.19 -15.95 -7.02
N VAL A 8 -9.53 -14.81 -6.85
CA VAL A 8 -10.07 -13.61 -6.18
C VAL A 8 -10.37 -12.58 -7.28
N PRO A 9 -11.64 -12.39 -7.68
CA PRO A 9 -12.02 -11.33 -8.61
C PRO A 9 -12.79 -10.20 -7.91
N GLN A 10 -12.74 -8.92 -8.28
CA GLN A 10 -11.83 -8.00 -8.98
C GLN A 10 -12.54 -6.64 -8.76
N GLY A 11 -12.24 -5.92 -7.67
CA GLY A 11 -12.34 -4.47 -7.71
C GLY A 11 -11.24 -3.95 -8.65
N ILE A 12 -11.39 -2.79 -9.29
CA ILE A 12 -10.23 -2.18 -9.98
C ILE A 12 -9.17 -2.02 -8.90
N ALA A 13 -8.15 -2.90 -8.90
CA ALA A 13 -7.13 -2.90 -7.89
C ALA A 13 -6.55 -1.49 -7.84
N TYR A 14 -6.69 -0.83 -6.70
CA TYR A 14 -6.26 0.55 -6.56
C TYR A 14 -4.83 0.72 -7.09
N ASP A 15 -4.65 1.69 -7.99
CA ASP A 15 -3.39 1.97 -8.66
C ASP A 15 -2.82 3.30 -8.16
N ALA A 16 -1.79 3.17 -7.31
CA ALA A 16 -1.08 4.30 -6.73
C ALA A 16 -0.37 5.18 -7.78
N VAL A 17 0.07 4.58 -8.90
CA VAL A 17 0.73 5.34 -9.98
C VAL A 17 -0.32 6.17 -10.72
N LEU A 18 -1.52 5.62 -10.91
CA LEU A 18 -2.65 6.36 -11.48
C LEU A 18 -3.10 7.51 -10.57
N GLU A 19 -3.26 7.29 -9.25
CA GLU A 19 -3.60 8.38 -8.31
C GLU A 19 -2.52 9.48 -8.36
N ALA A 20 -1.24 9.12 -8.35
CA ALA A 20 -0.15 10.09 -8.50
C ALA A 20 -0.27 10.93 -9.79
N ALA A 21 -0.55 10.28 -10.92
CA ALA A 21 -0.75 10.98 -12.18
C ALA A 21 -1.95 11.94 -12.14
N THR A 22 -3.07 11.55 -11.51
CA THR A 22 -4.23 12.45 -11.34
C THR A 22 -3.94 13.67 -10.47
N LEU A 23 -2.93 13.57 -9.61
CA LEU A 23 -2.46 14.65 -8.75
C LEU A 23 -1.31 15.44 -9.38
N ASP A 24 -0.96 15.22 -10.65
CA ASP A 24 0.21 15.85 -11.29
C ASP A 24 1.51 15.59 -10.49
N ILE A 25 1.71 14.33 -10.09
CA ILE A 25 2.91 13.84 -9.41
C ILE A 25 3.57 12.79 -10.32
N ASP A 26 4.82 13.04 -10.69
CA ASP A 26 5.61 12.16 -11.55
C ASP A 26 6.20 11.00 -10.73
N VAL A 27 6.05 9.77 -11.20
CA VAL A 27 6.63 8.57 -10.57
C VAL A 27 7.82 8.10 -11.40
N ARG A 28 9.02 8.19 -10.82
CA ARG A 28 10.27 7.82 -11.50
C ARG A 28 10.96 6.65 -10.82
N PHE A 29 11.46 5.72 -11.62
CA PHE A 29 12.33 4.66 -11.14
C PHE A 29 13.78 5.15 -11.16
N ASP A 30 14.41 5.17 -9.98
CA ASP A 30 15.77 5.68 -9.78
C ASP A 30 16.55 4.71 -8.89
N MET A 31 17.64 4.14 -9.41
CA MET A 31 18.49 3.22 -8.63
C MET A 31 19.13 3.90 -7.41
N ASN A 32 19.26 5.22 -7.43
CA ASN A 32 19.85 6.02 -6.36
C ASN A 32 18.80 6.59 -5.40
N ALA A 33 17.52 6.22 -5.53
CA ALA A 33 16.49 6.66 -4.59
C ALA A 33 16.87 6.24 -3.16
N PRO A 34 16.76 7.14 -2.16
CA PRO A 34 16.96 6.77 -0.77
C PRO A 34 15.91 5.74 -0.36
N ASP A 35 16.35 4.75 0.43
CA ASP A 35 15.51 3.63 0.91
C ASP A 35 14.67 2.96 -0.20
N ALA A 36 13.37 2.76 0.02
CA ALA A 36 12.47 2.19 -0.99
C ALA A 36 11.95 3.24 -1.99
N GLY A 37 11.90 4.51 -1.57
CA GLY A 37 11.48 5.65 -2.38
C GLY A 37 11.34 6.93 -1.56
N SER A 38 11.15 8.06 -2.25
CA SER A 38 11.01 9.39 -1.64
C SER A 38 10.15 10.33 -2.48
N TYR A 39 9.30 11.10 -1.81
CA TYR A 39 8.60 12.24 -2.41
C TYR A 39 9.43 13.52 -2.36
N HIS A 40 9.50 14.23 -3.48
CA HIS A 40 10.14 15.54 -3.60
C HIS A 40 9.07 16.62 -3.89
N PRO A 41 8.75 17.50 -2.92
CA PRO A 41 7.65 18.45 -3.06
C PRO A 41 7.91 19.51 -4.14
N THR A 42 9.15 19.98 -4.28
CA THR A 42 9.50 21.03 -5.26
C THR A 42 9.32 20.58 -6.70
N THR A 43 9.68 19.33 -7.02
CA THR A 43 9.56 18.78 -8.38
C THR A 43 8.31 17.94 -8.58
N ARG A 44 7.47 17.81 -7.53
CA ARG A 44 6.30 16.92 -7.48
C ARG A 44 6.63 15.52 -8.01
N THR A 45 7.70 14.92 -7.49
CA THR A 45 8.20 13.64 -7.99
C THR A 45 8.30 12.63 -6.87
N ILE A 46 7.73 11.44 -7.07
CA ILE A 46 8.01 10.25 -6.27
C ILE A 46 9.11 9.47 -6.99
N ARG A 47 10.27 9.33 -6.34
CA ARG A 47 11.32 8.42 -6.79
C ARG A 47 11.13 7.07 -6.12
N VAL A 48 11.13 6.00 -6.90
CA VAL A 48 11.02 4.61 -6.42
C VAL A 48 12.29 3.87 -6.78
N ARG A 49 12.85 3.10 -5.86
CA ARG A 49 14.06 2.32 -6.14
C ARG A 49 13.74 1.18 -7.13
N ASP A 50 14.39 1.18 -8.29
CA ASP A 50 14.14 0.22 -9.40
C ASP A 50 14.43 -1.26 -9.01
N GLY A 51 15.23 -1.49 -7.95
CA GLY A 51 15.52 -2.83 -7.43
C GLY A 51 14.38 -3.51 -6.68
N ASP A 52 13.34 -2.78 -6.26
CA ASP A 52 12.24 -3.32 -5.44
C ASP A 52 10.92 -3.35 -6.21
N ARG A 53 10.90 -4.13 -7.30
CA ARG A 53 9.73 -4.22 -8.20
C ARG A 53 8.50 -4.83 -7.56
N THR A 54 8.68 -5.66 -6.54
CA THR A 54 7.60 -6.39 -5.85
C THR A 54 6.67 -5.44 -5.11
N TYR A 55 7.20 -4.34 -4.57
CA TYR A 55 6.47 -3.46 -3.67
C TYR A 55 6.33 -2.02 -4.18
N ILE A 56 6.50 -1.78 -5.48
CA ILE A 56 6.31 -0.46 -6.12
C ILE A 56 4.96 0.14 -5.70
N ARG A 57 3.88 -0.64 -5.78
CA ARG A 57 2.53 -0.21 -5.41
C ARG A 57 2.47 0.31 -3.97
N SER A 58 3.05 -0.42 -3.03
CA SER A 58 3.12 -0.02 -1.61
C SER A 58 3.99 1.20 -1.39
N THR A 59 5.15 1.27 -2.05
CA THR A 59 6.05 2.42 -1.96
C THR A 59 5.38 3.69 -2.47
N VAL A 60 4.75 3.65 -3.65
CA VAL A 60 4.10 4.83 -4.24
C VAL A 60 2.94 5.30 -3.36
N ALA A 61 2.08 4.40 -2.86
CA ALA A 61 0.98 4.76 -1.98
C ALA A 61 1.46 5.40 -0.66
N PHE A 62 2.55 4.88 -0.09
CA PHE A 62 3.18 5.49 1.10
C PHE A 62 3.74 6.88 0.80
N GLN A 63 4.44 7.06 -0.32
CA GLN A 63 4.99 8.36 -0.71
C GLN A 63 3.91 9.38 -1.11
N LEU A 64 2.77 8.91 -1.63
CA LEU A 64 1.59 9.76 -1.86
C LEU A 64 1.06 10.37 -0.57
N ALA A 65 1.15 9.69 0.57
CA ALA A 65 0.74 10.26 1.85
C ALA A 65 1.52 11.55 2.15
N HIS A 66 2.82 11.59 1.86
CA HIS A 66 3.65 12.78 2.04
C HIS A 66 3.33 13.92 1.04
N ALA A 67 2.62 13.62 -0.05
CA ALA A 67 2.16 14.61 -1.00
C ALA A 67 0.75 15.14 -0.70
N VAL A 68 -0.09 14.31 -0.09
CA VAL A 68 -1.51 14.60 0.17
C VAL A 68 -1.74 15.13 1.59
N LEU A 69 -0.99 14.61 2.57
CA LEU A 69 -1.10 15.01 3.97
C LEU A 69 -0.07 16.10 4.31
N ASP A 70 -0.43 17.00 5.20
CA ASP A 70 0.46 18.07 5.67
C ASP A 70 1.42 17.54 6.74
N TYR A 71 2.64 17.20 6.34
CA TYR A 71 3.70 16.64 7.20
C TYR A 71 3.29 15.41 8.03
N PRO A 72 2.86 14.31 7.38
CA PRO A 72 2.41 13.12 8.11
C PRO A 72 3.57 12.47 8.87
N THR A 73 3.25 11.90 10.04
CA THR A 73 4.14 10.93 10.69
C THR A 73 4.24 9.66 9.84
N THR A 74 5.27 8.84 10.08
CA THR A 74 5.42 7.55 9.41
C THR A 74 4.17 6.67 9.58
N GLU A 75 3.59 6.64 10.77
CA GLU A 75 2.37 5.88 11.06
C GLU A 75 1.18 6.37 10.22
N GLN A 76 0.96 7.69 10.16
CA GLN A 76 -0.11 8.27 9.34
C GLN A 76 0.07 7.94 7.85
N ALA A 77 1.31 7.96 7.36
CA ALA A 77 1.62 7.57 5.98
C ALA A 77 1.39 6.08 5.71
N VAL A 78 1.71 5.21 6.68
CA VAL A 78 1.41 3.77 6.61
C VAL A 78 -0.10 3.51 6.59
N VAL A 79 -0.86 4.16 7.48
CA VAL A 79 -2.34 4.06 7.53
C VAL A 79 -2.94 4.49 6.20
N PHE A 80 -2.55 5.67 5.72
CA PHE A 80 -3.02 6.23 4.45
C PHE A 80 -2.82 5.25 3.27
N ALA A 81 -1.65 4.61 3.22
CA ALA A 81 -1.34 3.62 2.20
C ALA A 81 -2.15 2.34 2.41
N ALA A 82 -2.25 1.83 3.63
CA ALA A 82 -2.98 0.61 3.95
C ALA A 82 -4.47 0.70 3.55
N GLU A 83 -5.15 1.78 3.91
CA GLU A 83 -6.57 2.01 3.62
C GLU A 83 -6.89 2.08 2.12
N ARG A 84 -5.94 2.56 1.30
CA ARG A 84 -6.09 2.60 -0.16
C ARG A 84 -5.78 1.27 -0.82
N LEU A 85 -4.78 0.56 -0.32
CA LEU A 85 -4.26 -0.64 -0.96
C LEU A 85 -5.06 -1.90 -0.62
N ILE A 86 -5.62 -1.95 0.59
CA ILE A 86 -6.34 -3.10 1.15
C ILE A 86 -7.82 -2.80 1.07
N ASP A 87 -8.45 -3.33 0.02
CA ASP A 87 -9.90 -3.31 -0.08
C ASP A 87 -10.52 -4.23 1.00
N PRO A 88 -11.52 -3.76 1.77
CA PRO A 88 -12.14 -4.55 2.82
C PRO A 88 -12.75 -5.88 2.32
N ASP A 89 -13.35 -5.89 1.14
CA ASP A 89 -13.98 -7.10 0.57
C ASP A 89 -12.91 -8.11 0.15
N ASP A 90 -11.83 -7.63 -0.47
CA ASP A 90 -10.66 -8.47 -0.78
C ASP A 90 -10.02 -9.03 0.51
N PHE A 91 -9.92 -8.22 1.57
CA PHE A 91 -9.39 -8.66 2.86
C PHE A 91 -10.27 -9.76 3.48
N VAL A 92 -11.60 -9.60 3.46
CA VAL A 92 -12.54 -10.63 3.93
C VAL A 92 -12.39 -11.91 3.10
N ALA A 93 -12.30 -11.80 1.78
CA ALA A 93 -12.11 -12.95 0.91
C ALA A 93 -10.78 -13.70 1.19
N VAL A 94 -9.70 -12.96 1.40
CA VAL A 94 -8.36 -13.53 1.69
C VAL A 94 -8.32 -14.20 3.06
N THR A 95 -8.93 -13.61 4.09
CA THR A 95 -8.99 -14.19 5.43
C THR A 95 -9.90 -15.42 5.50
N ALA A 96 -10.97 -15.47 4.71
CA ALA A 96 -11.79 -16.66 4.55
C ALA A 96 -11.07 -17.81 3.81
N ALA A 97 -10.18 -17.46 2.88
CA ALA A 97 -9.43 -18.40 2.05
C ALA A 97 -8.29 -19.11 2.79
N THR A 98 -7.68 -18.48 3.80
CA THR A 98 -6.57 -19.07 4.56
C THR A 98 -6.45 -18.47 5.96
N PRO A 99 -6.20 -19.28 7.00
CA PRO A 99 -5.99 -18.78 8.36
C PRO A 99 -4.56 -18.26 8.61
N HIS A 100 -3.65 -18.33 7.63
CA HIS A 100 -2.23 -17.97 7.80
C HIS A 100 -1.96 -16.50 7.47
N PRO A 101 -1.70 -15.62 8.46
CA PRO A 101 -1.56 -14.18 8.22
C PRO A 101 -0.42 -13.79 7.29
N ALA A 102 0.68 -14.55 7.33
CA ALA A 102 1.84 -14.36 6.45
C ALA A 102 1.50 -14.52 4.95
N LEU A 103 0.40 -15.21 4.62
CA LEU A 103 -0.06 -15.34 3.23
C LEU A 103 -0.95 -14.16 2.81
N TRP A 104 -1.58 -13.46 3.75
CA TRP A 104 -2.53 -12.39 3.43
C TRP A 104 -1.84 -11.22 2.73
N ALA A 105 -0.72 -10.72 3.26
CA ALA A 105 0.02 -9.61 2.69
C ALA A 105 0.49 -9.93 1.25
N ARG A 106 0.93 -11.17 1.02
CA ARG A 106 1.33 -11.65 -0.31
C ARG A 106 0.17 -11.68 -1.29
N VAL A 107 -1.00 -12.18 -0.88
CA VAL A 107 -2.18 -12.25 -1.75
C VAL A 107 -2.71 -10.86 -2.06
N LEU A 108 -2.75 -9.97 -1.06
CA LEU A 108 -3.14 -8.57 -1.20
C LEU A 108 -2.08 -7.71 -1.91
N ARG A 109 -0.89 -8.27 -2.17
CA ARG A 109 0.25 -7.61 -2.80
C ARG A 109 0.65 -6.30 -2.09
N VAL A 110 0.73 -6.37 -0.76
CA VAL A 110 1.17 -5.28 0.13
C VAL A 110 2.39 -5.71 0.94
N ARG A 111 3.14 -4.73 1.48
CA ARG A 111 4.19 -5.01 2.49
C ARG A 111 3.55 -5.42 3.82
N ASP A 112 4.25 -6.26 4.57
CA ASP A 112 3.77 -6.77 5.86
C ASP A 112 3.43 -5.64 6.86
N CYS A 113 4.23 -4.59 6.91
CA CYS A 113 3.98 -3.43 7.79
C CYS A 113 2.65 -2.71 7.50
N LEU A 114 2.18 -2.72 6.24
CA LEU A 114 0.87 -2.14 5.91
C LEU A 114 -0.27 -3.02 6.42
N LEU A 115 -0.12 -4.34 6.30
CA LEU A 115 -1.10 -5.29 6.82
C LEU A 115 -1.16 -5.22 8.35
N GLU A 116 -0.02 -5.16 9.04
CA GLU A 116 0.04 -5.04 10.50
C GLU A 116 -0.71 -3.81 11.01
N VAL A 117 -0.50 -2.64 10.39
CA VAL A 117 -1.21 -1.42 10.76
C VAL A 117 -2.70 -1.49 10.41
N TYR A 118 -3.05 -2.05 9.25
CA TYR A 118 -4.45 -2.25 8.87
C TYR A 118 -5.21 -3.11 9.90
N LEU A 119 -4.61 -4.23 10.32
CA LEU A 119 -5.15 -5.07 11.39
C LEU A 119 -5.25 -4.31 12.71
N GLY A 120 -4.20 -3.56 13.06
CA GLY A 120 -4.20 -2.69 14.25
C GLY A 120 -5.37 -1.72 14.25
N HIS A 121 -5.68 -1.08 13.12
CA HIS A 121 -6.81 -0.17 12.96
C HIS A 121 -8.18 -0.87 13.04
N LEU A 122 -8.33 -2.05 12.44
CA LEU A 122 -9.57 -2.84 12.51
C LEU A 122 -9.92 -3.29 13.93
N PHE A 123 -8.92 -3.56 14.76
CA PHE A 123 -9.08 -4.05 16.13
C PHE A 123 -8.81 -3.00 17.21
N SER A 124 -8.47 -1.77 16.82
CA SER A 124 -8.33 -0.67 17.76
C SER A 124 -9.73 -0.20 18.19
N PRO A 125 -10.08 -0.26 19.48
CA PRO A 125 -11.32 0.32 19.96
C PRO A 125 -11.14 1.84 19.94
N VAL A 126 -11.38 2.48 18.80
CA VAL A 126 -11.48 3.94 18.78
C VAL A 126 -12.77 4.30 19.48
N ALA A 127 -12.59 4.75 20.72
CA ALA A 127 -13.55 5.49 21.50
C ALA A 127 -14.24 6.52 20.60
N VAL A 128 -15.55 6.34 20.47
CA VAL A 128 -16.46 7.36 19.97
C VAL A 128 -16.20 8.62 20.80
N ALA A 129 -15.74 9.68 20.14
CA ALA A 129 -15.67 11.02 20.71
C ALA A 129 -17.09 11.55 20.98
#